data_AF-A0A2V5WHW6-F1
#
_entry.id   AF-A0A2V5WHW6-F1
#
_cell.length_a   1.000
_cell.length_b   1.000
_cell.length_c   1.000
_cell.angle_alpha   90.00
_cell.angle_beta   90.00
_cell.angle_gamma   90.00
#
_symmetry.space_group_name_H-M   'P 1'
#
loop_
_entity.id
_entity.type
_entity.pdbx_description
1 polymer ?
#
loop_
_entity_poly.entity_id
_entity_poly.type
_entity_poly.pdbx_seq_one_letter_code
_entity_poly.pdbx_strand_id
1 'polypeptide(L)'
;MNEVVTLTGLSNRQFLEAYARPGRVGLSGGTTLIDKAIARAERHLDNEGRWSLWSHSFLFQGRRPDGHHWVIESDLQINRKHIRLGVQENRISKYFDERLYTTLAVLDFGLGEEQVVTLVREGLELVANRARYSLRELVGTLIALRHPELRGQGNVLAREKSLY
;
A
#
# COMPACT_ATOMS: atom_id res chain seq x y z
N MET A 1 -15.38 18.16 2.64
CA MET A 1 -14.34 18.37 1.61
C MET A 1 -13.03 17.98 2.26
N ASN A 2 -12.32 16.98 1.74
CA ASN A 2 -11.06 16.54 2.34
C ASN A 2 -10.00 17.60 2.06
N GLU A 3 -9.33 18.08 3.11
CA GLU A 3 -8.28 19.09 2.99
C GLU A 3 -6.99 18.43 2.47
N VAL A 4 -6.42 18.99 1.41
CA VAL A 4 -5.11 18.56 0.90
C VAL A 4 -4.06 19.55 1.36
N VAL A 5 -3.22 19.13 2.30
CA VAL A 5 -2.11 19.94 2.81
C VAL A 5 -0.83 19.51 2.11
N THR A 6 -0.25 20.41 1.31
CA THR A 6 1.06 20.18 0.68
C THR A 6 2.16 20.70 1.59
N LEU A 7 3.06 19.81 1.98
CA LEU A 7 4.24 20.14 2.78
C LEU A 7 5.47 20.22 1.88
N THR A 8 6.36 21.17 2.15
CA THR A 8 7.60 21.36 1.39
C THR A 8 8.80 21.42 2.33
N GLY A 9 9.99 21.12 1.83
CA GLY A 9 11.24 21.21 2.59
C GLY A 9 11.45 20.10 3.64
N LEU A 10 10.66 19.03 3.60
CA LEU A 10 10.82 17.85 4.45
C LEU A 10 11.45 16.70 3.66
N SER A 11 12.37 15.99 4.31
CA SER A 11 12.76 14.67 3.85
C SER A 11 11.66 13.63 4.09
N ASN A 12 11.70 12.51 3.36
CA ASN A 12 10.77 11.38 3.57
C ASN A 12 10.76 10.93 5.03
N ARG A 13 11.94 10.84 5.67
CA ARG A 13 12.05 10.47 7.09
C ARG A 13 11.33 11.46 7.99
N GLN A 14 11.59 12.76 7.84
CA GLN A 14 10.96 13.79 8.68
C GLN A 14 9.44 13.79 8.52
N PHE A 15 8.96 13.67 7.28
CA PHE A 15 7.54 13.57 6.98
C PHE A 15 6.91 12.35 7.68
N LEU A 16 7.48 11.16 7.49
CA LEU A 16 6.91 9.93 8.04
C LEU A 16 6.98 9.89 9.57
N GLU A 17 8.07 10.36 10.18
CA GLU A 17 8.18 10.46 11.66
C GLU A 17 7.13 11.41 12.26
N ALA A 18 6.75 12.47 11.54
CA ALA A 18 5.73 13.41 12.00
C ALA A 18 4.30 12.86 11.83
N TYR A 19 4.03 12.17 10.71
CA TYR A 19 2.65 11.91 10.27
C TYR A 19 2.22 10.42 10.28
N ALA A 20 3.12 9.45 10.43
CA ALA A 20 2.82 8.00 10.41
C ALA A 20 2.16 7.48 11.70
N ARG A 21 0.93 7.94 11.96
CA ARG A 21 0.13 7.54 13.13
C ARG A 21 -0.67 6.25 12.85
N PRO A 22 -0.92 5.40 13.86
CA PRO A 22 -1.73 4.19 13.70
C PRO A 22 -3.09 4.49 13.05
N GLY A 23 -3.54 3.59 12.16
CA GLY A 23 -4.84 3.70 11.50
C GLY A 23 -4.90 4.66 10.30
N ARG A 24 -3.83 5.43 10.06
CA ARG A 24 -3.68 6.21 8.83
C ARG A 24 -3.16 5.32 7.69
N VAL A 25 -3.41 5.74 6.45
CA VAL A 25 -2.92 5.05 5.24
C VAL A 25 -1.78 5.86 4.63
N GLY A 26 -0.67 5.19 4.32
CA GLY A 26 0.42 5.75 3.54
C GLY A 26 0.24 5.41 2.06
N LEU A 27 0.58 6.37 1.19
CA LEU A 27 0.76 6.17 -0.24
C LEU A 27 2.19 6.49 -0.62
N SER A 28 2.76 5.72 -1.55
CA SER A 28 4.08 6.00 -2.10
C SER A 28 4.10 5.83 -3.61
N GLY A 29 4.86 6.71 -4.28
CA GLY A 29 5.24 6.58 -5.68
C GLY A 29 6.70 6.15 -5.78
N GLY A 30 6.95 4.98 -6.35
CA GLY A 30 8.30 4.43 -6.52
C GLY A 30 8.87 4.65 -7.93
N THR A 31 10.19 4.46 -8.08
CA THR A 31 10.90 4.63 -9.36
C THR A 31 11.28 3.32 -10.07
N THR A 32 10.96 2.16 -9.49
CA THR A 32 11.29 0.86 -10.07
C THR A 32 10.45 0.57 -11.32
N LEU A 33 10.81 -0.47 -12.08
CA LEU A 33 10.03 -0.90 -13.25
C LEU A 33 8.61 -1.35 -12.87
N ILE A 34 8.45 -2.01 -11.71
CA ILE A 34 7.15 -2.45 -11.21
C ILE A 34 6.30 -1.22 -10.86
N ASP A 35 6.87 -0.25 -10.15
CA ASP A 35 6.16 0.98 -9.77
C ASP A 35 5.64 1.73 -11.00
N LYS A 36 6.49 1.91 -12.01
CA LYS A 36 6.12 2.56 -13.28
C LYS A 36 5.05 1.79 -14.04
N ALA A 37 5.08 0.45 -13.98
CA ALA A 37 4.06 -0.38 -14.61
C ALA A 37 2.70 -0.23 -13.93
N ILE A 38 2.67 -0.19 -12.58
CA ILE A 38 1.45 0.06 -11.80
C ILE A 38 0.91 1.46 -12.13
N ALA A 39 1.75 2.49 -12.01
CA ALA A 39 1.37 3.87 -12.29
C ALA A 39 0.77 4.06 -13.69
N ARG A 40 1.32 3.36 -14.69
CA ARG A 40 0.79 3.35 -16.06
C ARG A 40 -0.50 2.54 -16.21
N ALA A 41 -0.66 1.43 -15.50
CA ALA A 41 -1.85 0.60 -15.58
C ALA A 41 -3.08 1.33 -15.01
N GLU A 42 -2.88 2.08 -13.93
CA GLU A 42 -3.87 2.90 -13.24
C GLU A 42 -4.33 4.12 -14.06
N ARG A 43 -3.69 4.41 -15.20
CA ARG A 43 -4.04 5.51 -16.09
C ARG A 43 -5.51 5.56 -16.49
N HIS A 44 -6.19 4.41 -16.56
CA HIS A 44 -7.62 4.31 -16.90
C HIS A 44 -8.56 4.72 -15.76
N LEU A 45 -8.03 5.04 -14.57
CA LEU A 45 -8.78 5.59 -13.45
C LEU A 45 -8.88 7.12 -13.53
N ASP A 46 -8.02 7.75 -14.33
CA ASP A 46 -8.00 9.19 -14.56
C ASP A 46 -8.68 9.51 -15.91
N ASN A 47 -9.64 10.44 -15.91
CA ASN A 47 -10.42 10.79 -17.11
C ASN A 47 -9.56 11.34 -18.25
N GLU A 48 -8.41 11.94 -17.94
CA GLU A 48 -7.47 12.48 -18.93
C GLU A 48 -6.37 11.47 -19.30
N GLY A 49 -6.40 10.27 -18.70
CA GLY A 49 -5.41 9.25 -18.96
C GLY A 49 -4.01 9.67 -18.48
N ARG A 50 -3.90 10.37 -17.36
CA ARG A 50 -2.60 10.64 -16.72
C ARG A 50 -2.13 9.43 -15.92
N TRP A 51 -0.82 9.27 -15.80
CA TRP A 51 -0.25 8.21 -14.97
C TRP A 51 -0.51 8.53 -13.50
N SER A 52 -0.75 7.49 -12.70
CA SER A 52 -0.89 7.65 -11.25
C SER A 52 0.43 8.11 -10.62
N LEU A 53 0.33 8.92 -9.57
CA LEU A 53 1.47 9.29 -8.72
C LEU A 53 1.81 8.21 -7.70
N TRP A 54 0.91 7.24 -7.52
CA TRP A 54 0.96 6.25 -6.47
C TRP A 54 1.15 4.88 -7.10
N SER A 55 2.13 4.12 -6.60
CA SER A 55 2.33 2.73 -7.01
C SER A 55 2.07 1.75 -5.88
N HIS A 56 1.95 2.25 -4.65
CA HIS A 56 1.84 1.40 -3.48
C HIS A 56 1.12 2.09 -2.32
N SER A 57 0.44 1.30 -1.50
CA SER A 57 -0.28 1.74 -0.30
C SER A 57 -0.05 0.81 0.88
N PHE A 58 -0.15 1.35 2.09
CA PHE A 58 0.12 0.62 3.32
C PHE A 58 -0.61 1.22 4.52
N LEU A 59 -0.91 0.40 5.52
CA LEU A 59 -1.55 0.83 6.77
C LEU A 59 -0.48 1.08 7.85
N PHE A 60 -0.49 2.25 8.48
CA PHE A 60 0.39 2.52 9.60
C PHE A 60 -0.10 1.80 10.87
N GLN A 61 0.82 1.10 11.55
CA GLN A 61 0.60 0.57 12.89
C GLN A 61 1.11 1.52 13.98
N GLY A 62 1.89 2.52 13.60
CA GLY A 62 2.59 3.43 14.52
C GLY A 62 3.87 2.85 15.09
N ARG A 63 4.36 3.48 16.16
CA ARG A 63 5.65 3.17 16.77
C ARG A 63 5.55 2.02 17.76
N ARG A 64 6.41 1.01 17.60
CA ARG A 64 6.50 -0.16 18.49
C ARG A 64 7.58 0.04 19.57
N PRO A 65 7.66 -0.87 20.58
CA PRO A 65 8.69 -0.80 21.63
C PRO A 65 10.14 -0.83 21.11
N ASP A 66 10.37 -1.32 19.88
CA ASP A 66 11.68 -1.26 19.23
C ASP A 66 12.06 0.15 18.72
N GLY A 67 11.20 1.14 18.94
CA GLY A 67 11.42 2.54 18.59
C GLY A 67 11.13 2.86 17.12
N HIS A 68 10.72 1.88 16.31
CA HIS A 68 10.44 2.07 14.89
C HIS A 68 8.95 2.17 14.60
N HIS A 69 8.59 2.92 13.56
CA HIS A 69 7.25 2.85 12.98
C HIS A 69 7.14 1.61 12.08
N TRP A 70 6.02 0.92 12.21
CA TRP A 70 5.70 -0.27 11.44
C TRP A 70 4.47 -0.05 10.56
N VAL A 71 4.45 -0.78 9.45
CA VAL A 71 3.35 -0.76 8.48
C VAL A 71 2.89 -2.18 8.17
N ILE A 72 1.62 -2.32 7.84
CA ILE A 72 1.03 -3.53 7.23
C ILE A 72 0.86 -3.25 5.75
N GLU A 73 1.38 -4.14 4.92
CA GLU A 73 1.32 -3.99 3.47
C GLU A 73 1.34 -5.33 2.77
N SER A 74 0.78 -5.39 1.56
CA SER A 74 1.06 -6.48 0.63
C SER A 74 2.28 -6.13 -0.20
N ASP A 75 3.34 -6.92 -0.11
CA ASP A 75 4.59 -6.62 -0.82
C ASP A 75 5.20 -7.88 -1.44
N LEU A 76 6.07 -7.67 -2.42
CA LEU A 76 6.87 -8.73 -3.05
C LEU A 76 8.31 -8.62 -2.56
N GLN A 77 8.67 -9.48 -1.61
CA GLN A 77 10.05 -9.61 -1.16
C GLN A 77 10.74 -10.79 -1.82
N ILE A 78 11.83 -10.51 -2.52
CA ILE A 78 12.69 -11.53 -3.11
C ILE A 78 13.98 -11.57 -2.29
N ASN A 79 14.19 -12.66 -1.56
CA ASN A 79 15.45 -12.98 -0.91
C ASN A 79 16.08 -14.21 -1.56
N ARG A 80 17.40 -14.43 -1.41
CA ARG A 80 18.20 -15.42 -2.18
C ARG A 80 17.61 -16.85 -2.26
N LYS A 81 16.72 -17.23 -1.34
CA LYS A 81 16.05 -18.54 -1.31
C LYS A 81 14.52 -18.48 -1.14
N HIS A 82 13.94 -17.29 -0.95
CA HIS A 82 12.53 -17.15 -0.60
C HIS A 82 11.92 -15.94 -1.30
N ILE A 83 10.87 -16.19 -2.08
CA ILE A 83 9.98 -15.15 -2.58
C ILE A 83 8.75 -15.13 -1.67
N ARG A 84 8.51 -14.00 -1.01
CA ARG A 84 7.31 -13.76 -0.22
C ARG A 84 6.46 -12.75 -0.97
N LEU A 85 5.25 -13.17 -1.31
CA LEU A 85 4.21 -12.32 -1.88
C LEU A 85 2.97 -12.44 -1.00
N GLY A 86 2.51 -11.32 -0.44
CA GLY A 86 1.37 -11.31 0.46
C GLY A 86 1.47 -10.23 1.54
N VAL A 87 0.48 -10.24 2.43
CA VAL A 87 0.39 -9.31 3.55
C VAL A 87 1.50 -9.60 4.56
N GLN A 88 2.18 -8.55 4.97
CA GLN A 88 3.33 -8.61 5.87
C GLN A 88 3.55 -7.30 6.60
N GLU A 89 4.36 -7.38 7.64
CA GLU A 89 4.80 -6.21 8.42
C GLU A 89 6.18 -5.78 7.97
N ASN A 90 6.36 -4.49 7.74
CA ASN A 90 7.66 -3.91 7.44
C ASN A 90 7.92 -2.67 8.30
N ARG A 91 9.20 -2.35 8.48
CA ARG A 91 9.60 -1.07 9.04
C ARG A 91 9.37 0.02 8.03
N ILE A 92 8.85 1.15 8.49
CA ILE A 92 8.62 2.34 7.65
C ILE A 92 9.91 2.85 6.99
N SER A 93 11.07 2.54 7.58
CA SER A 93 12.38 3.02 7.12
C SER A 93 12.71 2.61 5.70
N LYS A 94 12.03 1.58 5.17
CA LYS A 94 12.02 1.25 3.74
C LYS A 94 11.73 2.49 2.88
N TYR A 95 10.79 3.33 3.29
CA TYR A 95 10.33 4.51 2.56
C TYR A 95 11.18 5.76 2.77
N PHE A 96 12.29 5.68 3.51
CA PHE A 96 13.17 6.84 3.73
C PHE A 96 14.10 7.13 2.55
N ASP A 97 14.29 6.18 1.62
CA ASP A 97 15.10 6.40 0.43
C ASP A 97 14.35 7.22 -0.62
N GLU A 98 14.67 8.51 -0.70
CA GLU A 98 14.06 9.48 -1.61
C GLU A 98 14.39 9.24 -3.09
N ARG A 99 15.43 8.44 -3.38
CA ARG A 99 15.75 8.05 -4.76
C ARG A 99 14.81 6.96 -5.26
N LEU A 100 14.37 6.10 -4.34
CA LEU A 100 13.43 5.02 -4.64
C LEU A 100 11.98 5.49 -4.53
N TYR A 101 11.66 6.29 -3.51
CA TYR A 101 10.30 6.77 -3.23
C TYR A 101 10.24 8.30 -3.36
N THR A 102 9.80 8.76 -4.53
CA THR A 102 9.84 10.19 -4.90
C THR A 102 8.59 10.96 -4.52
N THR A 103 7.52 10.25 -4.15
CA THR A 103 6.26 10.86 -3.72
C THR A 103 5.73 10.10 -2.52
N LEU A 104 5.27 10.81 -1.49
CA LEU A 104 4.62 10.24 -0.31
C LEU A 104 3.37 11.04 0.04
N ALA A 105 2.37 10.35 0.54
CA ALA A 105 1.21 10.96 1.19
C ALA A 105 0.78 10.15 2.41
N VAL A 106 0.13 10.82 3.34
CA VAL A 106 -0.54 10.21 4.48
C VAL A 106 -2.01 10.62 4.43
N LEU A 107 -2.89 9.65 4.42
CA LEU A 107 -4.33 9.84 4.50
C LEU A 107 -4.77 9.64 5.95
N ASP A 108 -5.38 10.68 6.51
CA ASP A 108 -6.05 10.63 7.80
C ASP A 108 -7.56 10.60 7.60
N PHE A 109 -8.20 9.52 8.06
CA PHE A 109 -9.64 9.33 7.99
C PHE A 109 -10.37 9.83 9.25
N GLY A 110 -9.64 10.37 10.23
CA GLY A 110 -10.23 10.86 11.48
C GLY A 110 -10.81 9.74 12.35
N LEU A 111 -10.20 8.55 12.31
CA LEU A 111 -10.69 7.38 13.05
C LEU A 111 -10.53 7.58 14.56
N GLY A 112 -11.55 7.19 15.32
CA GLY A 112 -11.49 7.11 16.77
C GLY A 112 -10.59 5.97 17.25
N GLU A 113 -10.16 6.01 18.51
CA GLU A 113 -9.20 5.05 19.07
C GLU A 113 -9.68 3.59 18.94
N GLU A 114 -10.95 3.31 19.23
CA GLU A 114 -11.51 1.95 19.08
C GLU A 114 -11.51 1.46 17.62
N GLN A 115 -11.76 2.37 16.68
CA GLN A 115 -11.72 2.05 15.25
C GLN A 115 -10.29 1.78 14.79
N VAL A 116 -9.32 2.57 15.27
CA VAL A 116 -7.89 2.36 15.01
C VAL A 116 -7.46 1.00 15.55
N VAL A 117 -7.83 0.66 16.80
CA VAL A 117 -7.53 -0.65 17.40
C VAL A 117 -8.12 -1.79 16.57
N THR A 118 -9.37 -1.65 16.14
CA THR A 118 -10.06 -2.65 15.30
C THR A 118 -9.34 -2.81 13.97
N LEU A 119 -9.07 -1.71 13.26
CA LEU A 119 -8.40 -1.74 11.96
C LEU A 119 -7.01 -2.38 12.03
N VAL A 120 -6.20 -2.00 13.03
CA VAL A 120 -4.87 -2.57 13.21
C VAL A 120 -4.95 -4.05 13.57
N ARG A 121 -5.92 -4.46 14.41
CA ARG A 121 -6.15 -5.88 14.75
C ARG A 121 -6.47 -6.71 13.51
N GLU A 122 -7.43 -6.27 12.69
CA GLU A 122 -7.80 -6.99 11.47
C GLU A 122 -6.62 -7.08 10.49
N GLY A 123 -5.84 -6.01 10.35
CA GLY A 123 -4.62 -6.05 9.55
C GLY A 123 -3.59 -7.06 10.09
N LEU A 124 -3.44 -7.15 11.41
CA LEU A 124 -2.55 -8.13 12.06
C LEU A 124 -3.05 -9.56 11.87
N GLU A 125 -4.36 -9.80 11.86
CA GLU A 125 -4.95 -11.10 11.54
C GLU A 125 -4.61 -11.52 10.09
N LEU A 126 -4.62 -10.58 9.13
CA LEU A 126 -4.19 -10.87 7.76
C LEU A 126 -2.70 -11.26 7.67
N VAL A 127 -1.85 -10.58 8.45
CA VAL A 127 -0.42 -10.94 8.58
C VAL A 127 -0.27 -12.33 9.19
N ALA A 128 -0.95 -12.60 10.31
CA ALA A 128 -0.85 -13.86 11.05
C ALA A 128 -1.30 -15.04 10.19
N ASN A 129 -2.38 -14.87 9.43
CA ASN A 129 -2.90 -15.86 8.49
C ASN A 129 -2.05 -15.99 7.21
N ARG A 130 -1.00 -15.18 7.06
CA ARG A 130 -0.15 -15.12 5.86
C ARG A 130 -0.99 -15.05 4.60
N ALA A 131 -1.94 -14.11 4.54
CA ALA A 131 -2.75 -13.92 3.35
C ALA A 131 -1.83 -13.73 2.13
N ARG A 132 -1.81 -14.73 1.23
CA ARG A 132 -0.98 -14.75 0.02
C ARG A 132 -1.85 -14.44 -1.18
N TYR A 133 -1.34 -13.57 -2.04
CA TYR A 133 -1.87 -13.43 -3.39
C TYR A 133 -1.23 -14.48 -4.29
N SER A 134 -2.04 -15.11 -5.12
CA SER A 134 -1.55 -15.82 -6.28
C SER A 134 -1.04 -14.81 -7.31
N LEU A 135 0.13 -15.07 -7.92
CA LEU A 135 0.63 -14.28 -9.05
C LEU A 135 -0.41 -14.19 -10.19
N ARG A 136 -1.30 -15.19 -10.32
CA ARG A 136 -2.40 -15.17 -11.29
C ARG A 136 -3.48 -14.14 -10.93
N GLU A 137 -3.69 -13.87 -9.65
CA GLU A 137 -4.65 -12.86 -9.18
C GLU A 137 -4.13 -11.45 -9.44
N LEU A 138 -2.83 -11.20 -9.22
CA LEU A 138 -2.22 -9.92 -9.60
C LEU A 138 -2.33 -9.65 -11.10
N VAL A 139 -2.14 -10.68 -11.93
CA VAL A 139 -2.38 -10.59 -13.38
C VAL A 139 -3.87 -10.38 -13.67
N GLY A 140 -4.78 -11.04 -12.95
CA GLY A 140 -6.22 -10.86 -13.05
C GLY A 140 -6.66 -9.43 -12.71
N THR A 141 -6.18 -8.85 -11.61
CA THR A 141 -6.42 -7.44 -11.23
C THR A 141 -5.87 -6.49 -12.29
N LEU A 142 -4.67 -6.75 -12.82
CA LEU A 142 -4.09 -5.94 -13.89
C LEU A 142 -4.91 -5.99 -15.18
N ILE A 143 -5.49 -7.15 -15.52
CA ILE A 143 -6.39 -7.33 -16.67
C ILE A 143 -7.74 -6.62 -16.41
N ALA A 144 -8.32 -6.76 -15.21
CA ALA A 144 -9.57 -6.10 -14.83
C ALA A 144 -9.45 -4.56 -14.80
N LEU A 145 -8.27 -4.03 -14.42
CA LEU A 145 -8.00 -2.60 -14.52
C LEU A 145 -8.00 -2.10 -15.98
N ARG A 146 -7.57 -2.93 -16.94
CA ARG A 146 -7.55 -2.64 -18.38
C ARG A 146 -8.90 -2.83 -19.09
N HIS A 147 -9.82 -3.61 -18.51
CA HIS A 147 -11.14 -3.90 -19.11
C HIS A 147 -12.28 -3.46 -18.18
N PRO A 148 -12.87 -2.26 -18.39
CA PRO A 148 -13.92 -1.70 -17.53
C PRO A 148 -15.12 -2.63 -17.28
N GLU A 149 -15.43 -3.49 -18.25
CA GLU A 149 -16.56 -4.44 -18.22
C GLU A 149 -16.40 -5.57 -17.18
N LEU A 150 -15.18 -5.81 -16.69
CA LEU A 150 -14.87 -6.85 -15.69
C LEU A 150 -14.86 -6.33 -14.24
N ARG A 151 -15.06 -5.02 -14.03
CA ARG A 151 -14.99 -4.38 -12.70
C ARG A 151 -16.13 -4.76 -11.74
N GLY A 152 -17.15 -5.49 -12.22
CA GLY A 152 -18.32 -5.93 -11.45
C GLY A 152 -18.48 -7.44 -11.31
N GLN A 153 -17.54 -8.25 -11.81
CA GLN A 153 -17.58 -9.70 -11.67
C GLN A 153 -16.54 -10.16 -10.64
N GLY A 154 -16.91 -11.10 -9.78
CA GLY A 154 -15.98 -11.73 -8.84
C GLY A 154 -14.76 -12.27 -9.58
N ASN A 155 -13.59 -12.16 -8.97
CA ASN A 155 -12.32 -12.51 -9.59
C ASN A 155 -12.38 -13.93 -10.17
N VAL A 156 -12.27 -14.03 -11.50
CA VAL A 156 -12.46 -15.26 -12.29
C VAL A 156 -11.46 -16.38 -11.90
N LEU A 157 -10.45 -16.07 -11.08
CA LEU A 157 -9.39 -16.97 -10.63
C LEU A 157 -9.29 -17.10 -9.11
N ALA A 158 -10.27 -16.60 -8.34
CA ALA A 158 -10.29 -16.69 -6.89
C ALA A 158 -10.31 -18.14 -6.39
N ARG A 159 -9.57 -18.42 -5.31
CA ARG A 159 -9.65 -19.67 -4.53
C ARG A 159 -9.96 -19.36 -3.07
N GLU A 160 -10.48 -20.35 -2.33
CA GLU A 160 -10.89 -20.20 -0.93
C GLU A 160 -9.79 -19.52 -0.08
N LYS A 161 -10.19 -18.46 0.64
CA LYS A 161 -9.37 -17.44 1.33
C LYS A 161 -8.83 -16.30 0.46
N SER A 162 -9.55 -15.90 -0.60
CA SER A 162 -9.27 -14.66 -1.33
C SER A 162 -9.91 -13.45 -0.63
N LEU A 163 -9.27 -12.29 -0.74
CA LEU A 163 -9.82 -10.99 -0.32
C LEU A 163 -10.43 -10.20 -1.49
N TYR A 164 -10.49 -10.81 -2.68
CA TYR A 164 -11.12 -10.30 -3.90
C TYR A 164 -11.69 -11.44 -4.75
#